data_AF-A0A4Y2B2I9-F1
#
_entry.id   AF-A0A4Y2B2I9-F1
#
_cell.length_a   1.000
_cell.length_b   1.000
_cell.length_c   1.000
_cell.angle_alpha   90.00
_cell.angle_beta   90.00
_cell.angle_gamma   90.00
#
_symmetry.space_group_name_H-M   'P 1'
#
loop_
_entity.id
_entity.type
_entity.pdbx_description
1 polymer ?
#
loop_
_entity_poly.entity_id
_entity_poly.type
_entity_poly.pdbx_seq_one_letter_code
_entity_poly.pdbx_strand_id
1 'polypeptide(L)'
;MPLEFWNSVLFVDESEYNAFGSDGKQMVRRKPNSELEMKILTPSVKHGGGSQMVLGCMSAMGVRNLHFIDGMMDKYMYLDILKQNLKQSAEKMGILPHYKLSG
;
A
#
# COMPACT_ATOMS: atom_id res chain seq x y z
N MET A 1 3.38 10.41 -23.49
CA MET A 1 2.02 9.85 -23.60
C MET A 1 1.00 10.96 -23.40
N PRO A 2 -0.14 10.94 -24.10
CA PRO A 2 -1.20 11.94 -23.94
C PRO A 2 -1.80 11.94 -22.53
N LEU A 3 -2.30 13.09 -22.05
CA LEU A 3 -2.96 13.19 -20.74
C LEU A 3 -4.19 12.26 -20.64
N GLU A 4 -4.90 12.10 -21.75
CA GLU A 4 -6.05 11.20 -21.89
C GLU A 4 -5.70 9.74 -21.58
N PHE A 5 -4.48 9.31 -21.87
CA PHE A 5 -4.01 7.97 -21.52
C PHE A 5 -4.02 7.79 -20.00
N TRP A 6 -3.41 8.70 -19.25
CA TRP A 6 -3.32 8.62 -17.79
C TRP A 6 -4.69 8.73 -17.10
N ASN A 7 -5.63 9.44 -17.71
CA ASN A 7 -7.03 9.48 -17.23
C ASN A 7 -7.73 8.13 -17.31
N SER A 8 -7.23 7.17 -18.09
CA SER A 8 -7.78 5.82 -18.24
C SER A 8 -7.02 4.73 -17.47
N VAL A 9 -5.90 5.10 -16.82
CA VAL A 9 -5.05 4.16 -16.09
C VAL A 9 -5.53 4.03 -14.64
N LEU A 10 -5.59 2.79 -14.16
CA LEU A 10 -5.81 2.46 -12.76
C LEU A 10 -4.55 1.77 -12.23
N PHE A 11 -3.92 2.37 -11.22
CA PHE A 11 -2.82 1.78 -10.46
C PHE A 11 -3.39 0.95 -9.32
N VAL A 12 -2.83 -0.23 -9.09
CA VAL A 12 -3.24 -1.16 -8.03
C VAL A 12 -1.96 -1.66 -7.37
N ASP A 13 -1.87 -1.57 -6.05
CA ASP A 13 -0.68 -1.98 -5.32
C ASP A 13 -1.01 -2.51 -3.92
N GLU A 14 -0.16 -3.41 -3.43
CA GLU A 14 -0.23 -4.04 -2.12
C GLU A 14 0.72 -3.33 -1.16
N SER A 15 0.22 -2.93 0.00
CA SER A 15 1.02 -2.28 1.03
C SER A 15 0.80 -2.95 2.39
N GLU A 16 1.91 -3.25 3.07
CA GLU A 16 1.91 -3.77 4.43
C GLU A 16 2.06 -2.61 5.43
N TYR A 17 1.15 -2.53 6.39
CA TYR A 17 1.18 -1.53 7.45
C TYR A 17 1.46 -2.21 8.80
N ASN A 18 2.64 -1.94 9.35
CA ASN A 18 3.03 -2.45 10.66
C ASN A 18 2.31 -1.66 11.76
N ALA A 19 1.58 -2.36 12.64
CA ALA A 19 0.91 -1.72 13.77
C ALA A 19 1.92 -1.20 14.81
N PHE A 20 3.10 -1.82 14.88
CA PHE A 20 4.14 -1.48 15.84
C PHE A 20 5.53 -1.51 15.20
N GLY A 21 6.27 -0.40 15.36
CA GLY A 21 7.60 -0.22 14.81
C GLY A 21 7.58 0.03 13.31
N SER A 22 8.43 0.95 12.84
CA SER A 22 8.73 1.08 11.41
C SER A 22 9.96 0.24 11.08
N ASP A 23 10.01 -0.38 9.90
CA ASP A 23 11.24 -1.00 9.37
C ASP A 23 12.33 0.04 9.04
N GLY A 24 11.98 1.32 9.13
CA GLY A 24 12.90 2.44 8.95
C GLY A 24 13.95 2.54 10.06
N LYS A 25 15.10 3.14 9.70
CA LYS A 25 16.15 3.49 10.67
C LYS A 25 15.60 4.48 11.69
N GLN A 26 15.66 4.12 12.97
CA GLN A 26 15.38 5.07 14.04
C GLN A 26 16.54 6.06 14.18
N MET A 27 16.23 7.36 14.09
CA MET A 27 17.20 8.42 14.34
C MET A 27 17.21 8.77 15.83
N VAL A 28 18.36 8.63 16.48
CA VAL A 28 18.57 8.99 17.89
C VAL A 28 19.61 10.11 17.99
N ARG A 29 19.35 11.10 18.86
CA ARG A 29 20.36 12.12 19.22
C ARG A 29 21.23 11.57 20.34
N ARG A 30 22.56 11.58 20.16
CA ARG A 30 23.53 11.03 21.13
C ARG A 30 24.82 11.83 21.19
N LYS A 31 25.60 11.65 22.26
CA LYS A 31 26.93 12.23 22.44
C LYS A 31 27.99 11.41 21.66
N PRO A 32 29.14 12.01 21.27
CA PRO A 32 30.25 11.24 20.68
C PRO A 32 30.66 10.06 21.56
N ASN A 33 30.99 8.92 20.97
CA ASN A 33 31.43 7.67 21.64
C ASN A 33 30.40 6.93 22.52
N SER A 34 29.12 7.30 22.46
CA SER A 34 28.06 6.63 23.24
C SER A 34 27.25 5.60 22.43
N GLU A 35 27.81 5.10 21.33
CA GLU A 35 27.06 4.31 20.34
C GLU A 35 26.52 2.98 20.84
N LEU A 36 27.24 2.35 21.78
CA LEU A 36 26.93 1.02 22.31
C LEU A 36 26.24 1.06 23.68
N GLU A 37 25.92 2.25 24.19
CA GLU A 37 25.16 2.34 25.44
C GLU A 37 23.75 1.80 25.24
N MET A 38 23.30 0.90 26.13
CA MET A 38 21.96 0.31 26.05
C MET A 38 20.83 1.35 26.07
N LYS A 39 21.08 2.57 26.60
CA LYS A 39 20.12 3.68 26.59
C LYS A 39 19.96 4.34 25.21
N ILE A 40 20.91 4.12 24.31
CA ILE A 40 20.99 4.71 22.96
C ILE A 40 20.66 3.67 21.88
N LEU A 41 20.84 2.39 22.20
CA LEU A 41 20.40 1.28 21.37
C LEU A 41 18.89 1.07 21.56
N THR A 42 18.09 1.31 20.52
CA THR A 42 16.70 0.84 20.55
C THR A 42 16.71 -0.69 20.50
N PRO A 43 16.07 -1.40 21.45
CA PRO A 43 15.91 -2.84 21.36
C PRO A 43 15.28 -3.20 20.01
N SER A 44 15.92 -4.10 19.26
CA SER A 44 15.28 -4.69 18.08
C SER A 44 14.19 -5.63 18.58
N VAL A 45 12.98 -5.10 18.70
CA VAL A 45 11.83 -5.94 19.02
C VAL A 45 11.59 -6.82 17.80
N LYS A 46 11.89 -8.12 17.91
CA LYS A 46 11.48 -9.12 16.91
C LYS A 46 9.96 -9.22 17.01
N HIS A 47 9.27 -8.38 16.26
CA HIS A 47 7.85 -8.14 16.45
C HIS A 47 7.00 -9.35 16.03
N GLY A 48 6.14 -9.77 16.95
CA GLY A 48 4.89 -10.50 16.67
C GLY A 48 3.66 -9.61 16.88
N GLY A 49 3.78 -8.29 16.65
CA GLY A 49 2.71 -7.32 16.93
C GLY A 49 1.73 -7.06 15.79
N GLY A 50 1.75 -7.91 14.76
CA GLY A 50 0.79 -7.84 13.66
C GLY A 50 1.09 -6.74 12.64
N SER A 51 1.06 -7.12 11.37
CA SER A 51 1.01 -6.21 10.24
C SER A 51 -0.33 -6.41 9.54
N GLN A 52 -0.89 -5.33 8.99
CA GLN A 52 -2.11 -5.38 8.20
C GLN A 52 -1.73 -5.17 6.74
N MET A 53 -2.00 -6.18 5.92
CA MET A 53 -1.88 -6.04 4.47
C MET A 53 -3.12 -5.35 3.92
N VAL A 54 -2.89 -4.46 2.97
CA VAL A 54 -3.94 -3.66 2.36
C VAL A 54 -3.71 -3.58 0.85
N LEU A 55 -4.75 -3.81 0.07
CA LEU A 55 -4.74 -3.62 -1.38
C LEU A 55 -5.51 -2.33 -1.71
N GLY A 56 -4.85 -1.39 -2.37
CA GLY A 56 -5.43 -0.11 -2.76
C GLY A 56 -5.37 0.11 -4.26
N CYS A 57 -6.20 1.04 -4.76
CA CYS A 57 -6.04 1.53 -6.12
C CYS A 57 -6.21 3.05 -6.24
N MET A 58 -5.58 3.62 -7.27
CA MET A 58 -5.57 5.06 -7.53
C MET A 58 -5.64 5.33 -9.04
N SER A 59 -6.35 6.38 -9.44
CA SER A 59 -6.31 6.89 -10.82
C SER A 59 -6.06 8.40 -10.83
N ALA A 60 -5.94 9.01 -12.01
CA ALA A 60 -5.78 10.47 -12.13
C ALA A 60 -6.94 11.27 -11.50
N MET A 61 -8.09 10.64 -11.26
CA MET A 61 -9.24 11.23 -10.57
C MET A 61 -9.19 11.12 -9.04
N GLY A 62 -8.17 10.45 -8.49
CA GLY A 62 -7.94 10.32 -7.05
C GLY A 62 -7.85 8.88 -6.55
N VAL A 63 -7.81 8.77 -5.22
CA VAL A 63 -7.75 7.50 -4.48
C VAL A 63 -9.10 6.78 -4.56
N ARG A 64 -9.05 5.46 -4.74
CA ARG A 64 -10.22 4.59 -4.82
C ARG A 64 -10.24 3.65 -3.62
N ASN A 65 -10.96 2.52 -3.70
CA ASN A 65 -11.17 1.72 -2.50
C ASN A 65 -9.88 1.11 -2.00
N LEU A 66 -9.88 0.91 -0.69
CA LEU A 66 -8.84 0.29 0.07
C LEU A 66 -9.44 -0.96 0.73
N HIS A 67 -8.83 -2.12 0.48
CA HIS A 67 -9.31 -3.41 1.00
C HIS A 67 -8.29 -3.97 1.99
N PHE A 68 -8.75 -4.20 3.21
CA PHE A 68 -7.98 -4.90 4.23
C PHE A 68 -7.94 -6.39 3.92
N ILE A 69 -6.75 -6.98 3.95
CA ILE A 69 -6.52 -8.40 3.71
C ILE A 69 -6.10 -9.03 5.04
N ASP A 70 -6.91 -9.97 5.51
CA ASP A 70 -6.62 -10.76 6.69
C ASP A 70 -5.90 -12.06 6.28
N GLY A 71 -4.61 -12.15 6.60
CA GLY A 71 -3.79 -13.32 6.28
C GLY A 71 -3.16 -13.26 4.88
N MET A 72 -2.88 -14.43 4.30
CA MET A 72 -2.30 -14.51 2.95
C MET A 72 -3.36 -14.26 1.89
N MET A 73 -3.08 -13.32 0.98
CA MET A 73 -3.92 -13.06 -0.16
C MET A 73 -3.90 -14.26 -1.13
N ASP A 74 -5.08 -14.73 -1.51
CA ASP A 74 -5.20 -15.68 -2.61
C ASP A 74 -5.48 -14.96 -3.95
N LYS A 75 -5.25 -15.68 -5.05
CA LYS A 75 -5.45 -15.16 -6.41
C LYS A 75 -6.90 -14.74 -6.68
N TYR A 76 -7.87 -15.40 -6.08
CA TYR A 76 -9.30 -15.13 -6.30
C TYR A 76 -9.72 -13.85 -5.58
N MET A 77 -9.26 -13.65 -4.34
CA MET A 77 -9.41 -12.42 -3.58
C MET A 77 -8.82 -11.23 -4.34
N TYR A 78 -7.62 -11.41 -4.91
CA TYR A 78 -6.99 -10.38 -5.73
C TYR A 78 -7.84 -10.02 -6.95
N LEU A 79 -8.30 -11.03 -7.69
CA LEU A 79 -9.15 -10.81 -8.86
C LEU A 79 -10.49 -10.17 -8.52
N ASP A 80 -11.10 -10.51 -7.39
CA ASP A 80 -12.38 -9.95 -6.97
C ASP A 80 -12.25 -8.50 -6.53
N ILE A 81 -11.22 -8.18 -5.73
CA ILE A 81 -10.93 -6.79 -5.35
C ILE A 81 -10.60 -5.97 -6.60
N LEU A 82 -9.79 -6.51 -7.51
CA LEU A 82 -9.46 -5.86 -8.78
C LEU A 82 -10.72 -5.57 -9.61
N LYS A 83 -11.61 -6.56 -9.80
CA LYS A 83 -12.87 -6.39 -10.54
C LYS A 83 -13.78 -5.35 -9.91
N GLN A 84 -13.94 -5.38 -8.59
CA GLN A 84 -14.76 -4.40 -7.87
C GLN A 84 -14.21 -2.98 -8.06
N ASN A 85 -12.90 -2.81 -7.93
CA ASN A 85 -12.24 -1.53 -8.12
C ASN A 85 -12.34 -1.04 -9.56
N LEU A 86 -12.13 -1.90 -10.55
CA LEU A 86 -12.28 -1.56 -11.97
C LEU A 86 -13.70 -1.14 -12.32
N LYS A 87 -14.71 -1.86 -11.82
CA LYS A 87 -16.12 -1.53 -12.04
C LYS A 87 -16.45 -0.13 -11.51
N GLN A 88 -16.14 0.12 -10.24
CA GLN A 88 -16.32 1.45 -9.64
C GLN A 88 -15.43 2.51 -10.33
N SER A 89 -14.33 2.07 -10.92
CA SER A 89 -13.45 2.88 -11.73
C SER A 89 -14.11 3.40 -12.98
N ALA A 90 -14.58 2.47 -13.78
CA ALA A 90 -15.27 2.76 -15.02
C ALA A 90 -16.55 3.56 -14.80
N GLU A 91 -17.32 3.27 -13.72
CA GLU A 91 -18.52 4.01 -13.35
C GLU A 91 -18.21 5.49 -13.03
N LYS A 92 -17.24 5.76 -12.14
CA LYS A 92 -16.87 7.15 -11.77
C LYS A 92 -16.22 7.92 -12.93
N MET A 93 -15.51 7.23 -13.82
CA MET A 93 -14.87 7.85 -14.98
C MET A 93 -15.83 8.01 -16.17
N GLY A 94 -17.03 7.41 -16.13
CA GLY A 94 -17.95 7.41 -17.27
C GLY A 94 -17.44 6.62 -18.48
N ILE A 95 -16.46 5.73 -18.30
CA ILE A 95 -15.77 4.99 -19.38
C ILE A 95 -16.04 3.48 -19.34
N LEU A 96 -17.26 3.10 -18.95
CA LEU A 96 -17.69 1.71 -18.80
C LEU A 96 -17.25 0.71 -19.91
N PRO A 97 -17.00 1.09 -21.19
CA PRO A 97 -16.49 0.17 -22.19
C PRO A 97 -14.95 0.18 -22.43
N HIS A 98 -14.13 1.09 -21.87
CA HIS A 98 -12.80 1.40 -22.46
C HIS A 98 -11.59 1.57 -21.50
N TYR A 99 -11.60 1.03 -20.28
CA TYR A 99 -10.41 1.14 -19.40
C TYR A 99 -9.36 0.04 -19.68
N LYS A 100 -8.08 0.37 -19.51
CA LYS A 100 -6.96 -0.58 -19.61
C LYS A 100 -6.29 -0.77 -18.25
N LEU A 101 -5.98 -2.02 -17.91
CA LEU A 101 -5.16 -2.37 -16.77
C LEU A 101 -3.67 -2.27 -17.15
N SER A 102 -2.86 -1.61 -16.32
CA SER A 102 -1.41 -1.76 -16.35
C SER A 102 -0.96 -2.40 -15.04
N GLY A 103 -0.30 -3.56 -15.14
CA GLY A 103 0.39 -4.22 -14.03
C GLY A 103 1.88 -3.90 -14.06
#